data_AF-A0AB39I1Z9-F1
#
_entry.id   AF-A0AB39I1Z9-F1
#
_cell.length_a   1.000
_cell.length_b   1.000
_cell.length_c   1.000
_cell.angle_alpha   90.00
_cell.angle_beta   90.00
_cell.angle_gamma   90.00
#
_symmetry.space_group_name_H-M   'P 1'
#
loop_
_entity.id
_entity.type
_entity.pdbx_description
1 polymer ?
#
loop_
_entity_poly.entity_id
_entity_poly.type
_entity_poly.pdbx_seq_one_letter_code
_entity_poly.pdbx_strand_id
1 'polypeptide(L)'
;MPASDQFFRPDDLADRLCGTHRLLCSAGMAWLMIAGCYALTACTPAPLMAYSTDTPPLVLVPASQAGVQDQRARFREIFCSILDARRSDLPDYRPCEEALTRVGSEPGGTGKSVELGQSKRRLIGAVVAGVGYECFEQWLQAPGSVAIHLRQFGYDLVQIKVDALSSSANNARQIRDAIMAMPADAGPPRLVLIGYSKGAPDILEAMVAYPQIRSRVAAVISAAGSVGGSALANDAEQYQADLLRHFPGATCDSGDGGAINSLRPATRKNWLAQNRLPSELNYYSLVTFPQPDHISAVLKSSYNKLARIDARNDSQVIFYDQMVPGSSLMGYINADHWALAVPIARTHSTLASLLVTQNAYPREALAEAMLRFVEEDLAASSR
;
A
#
# COMPACT_ATOMS: atom_id res chain seq x y z
N MET A 1 69.44 -40.87 -11.96
CA MET A 1 70.00 -40.72 -10.59
C MET A 1 70.25 -39.23 -10.35
N PRO A 2 69.80 -38.64 -9.24
CA PRO A 2 68.41 -38.24 -9.05
C PRO A 2 68.25 -36.71 -8.96
N ALA A 3 67.11 -36.20 -9.44
CA ALA A 3 66.56 -34.89 -9.09
C ALA A 3 65.53 -35.12 -7.97
N SER A 4 65.71 -34.46 -6.83
CA SER A 4 64.83 -34.58 -5.67
C SER A 4 63.81 -33.44 -5.66
N ASP A 5 62.54 -33.80 -5.88
CA ASP A 5 61.36 -32.96 -5.66
C ASP A 5 61.22 -32.58 -4.18
N GLN A 6 61.16 -31.28 -3.88
CA GLN A 6 60.73 -30.76 -2.58
C GLN A 6 59.21 -30.51 -2.62
N PHE A 7 58.44 -31.52 -2.22
CA PHE A 7 57.05 -31.33 -1.80
C PHE A 7 57.01 -30.73 -0.40
N PHE A 8 56.57 -29.48 -0.26
CA PHE A 8 56.16 -28.92 1.02
C PHE A 8 54.87 -29.59 1.48
N ARG A 9 54.94 -30.42 2.53
CA ARG A 9 53.76 -30.95 3.24
C ARG A 9 53.21 -29.90 4.21
N PRO A 10 51.88 -29.78 4.40
CA PRO A 10 51.27 -28.75 5.25
C PRO A 10 51.38 -29.00 6.76
N ASP A 11 52.04 -30.08 7.19
CA ASP A 11 51.99 -30.54 8.59
C ASP A 11 53.07 -29.90 9.50
N ASP A 12 54.02 -29.14 8.96
CA ASP A 12 55.20 -28.68 9.72
C ASP A 12 55.04 -27.33 10.44
N LEU A 13 53.91 -26.63 10.26
CA LEU A 13 53.66 -25.36 10.97
C LEU A 13 52.92 -25.55 12.31
N ALA A 14 52.22 -26.67 12.49
CA ALA A 14 51.42 -26.93 13.69
C ALA A 14 52.27 -27.46 14.87
N ASP A 15 53.33 -28.23 14.58
CA ASP A 15 54.15 -28.86 15.63
C ASP A 15 55.20 -27.93 16.25
N ARG A 16 55.49 -26.75 15.66
CA ARG A 16 56.43 -25.76 16.23
C ARG A 16 55.83 -24.79 17.24
N LEU A 17 54.50 -24.73 17.38
CA LEU A 17 53.82 -23.79 18.28
C LEU A 17 53.22 -24.42 19.54
N CYS A 18 53.24 -25.76 19.67
CA CYS A 18 52.62 -26.42 20.84
C CYS A 18 53.51 -27.52 21.43
N GLY A 19 54.53 -27.12 22.21
CA GLY A 19 55.28 -28.01 23.10
C GLY A 19 54.45 -28.48 24.30
N THR A 20 54.68 -29.72 24.76
CA THR A 20 54.21 -30.45 25.98
C THR A 20 52.78 -30.27 26.51
N HIS A 21 51.92 -29.46 25.89
CA HIS A 21 50.58 -29.11 26.34
C HIS A 21 49.56 -29.29 25.21
N ARG A 22 49.64 -30.43 24.48
CA ARG A 22 48.70 -30.77 23.38
C ARG A 22 47.23 -30.75 23.80
N LEU A 23 46.91 -31.03 25.06
CA LEU A 23 45.56 -30.97 25.63
C LEU A 23 45.05 -29.54 25.88
N LEU A 24 45.94 -28.56 26.12
CA LEU A 24 45.57 -27.16 26.36
C LEU A 24 45.42 -26.38 25.04
N CYS A 25 46.22 -26.70 23.99
CA CYS A 25 46.04 -26.13 22.65
C CYS A 25 44.72 -26.56 21.99
N SER A 26 44.35 -27.84 22.11
CA SER A 26 43.09 -28.35 21.54
C SER A 26 41.86 -27.80 22.26
N ALA A 27 41.93 -27.63 23.58
CA ALA A 27 40.90 -26.94 24.35
C ALA A 27 40.81 -25.45 23.95
N GLY A 28 41.93 -24.73 23.84
CA GLY A 28 41.95 -23.32 23.45
C GLY A 28 41.39 -23.06 22.05
N MET A 29 41.70 -23.91 21.06
CA MET A 29 41.12 -23.84 19.72
C MET A 29 39.62 -24.19 19.71
N ALA A 30 39.18 -25.16 20.52
CA ALA A 30 37.75 -25.47 20.66
C ALA A 30 36.97 -24.29 21.27
N TRP A 31 37.52 -23.62 22.28
CA TRP A 31 36.91 -22.42 22.88
C TRP A 31 36.89 -21.22 21.92
N LEU A 32 37.92 -21.02 21.10
CA LEU A 32 37.95 -19.98 20.05
C LEU A 32 36.96 -20.25 18.91
N MET A 33 36.78 -21.52 18.50
CA MET A 33 35.77 -21.91 17.52
C MET A 33 34.35 -21.78 18.07
N ILE A 34 34.13 -22.12 19.34
CA ILE A 34 32.85 -21.93 20.03
C ILE A 34 32.53 -20.43 20.17
N ALA A 35 33.50 -19.61 20.58
CA ALA A 35 33.32 -18.15 20.65
C ALA A 35 33.09 -17.52 19.26
N GLY A 36 33.75 -18.01 18.21
CA GLY A 36 33.48 -17.63 16.82
C GLY A 36 32.07 -18.02 16.35
N CYS A 37 31.58 -19.20 16.73
CA CYS A 37 30.20 -19.62 16.47
C CYS A 37 29.15 -18.79 17.24
N TYR A 38 29.46 -18.32 18.46
CA TYR A 38 28.59 -17.39 19.19
C TYR A 38 28.60 -15.97 18.59
N ALA A 39 29.72 -15.52 18.01
CA ALA A 39 29.79 -14.25 17.28
C ALA A 39 29.05 -14.29 15.93
N LEU A 40 28.90 -15.47 15.32
CA LEU A 40 28.17 -15.66 14.06
C LEU A 40 26.67 -15.96 14.24
N THR A 41 26.21 -16.21 15.46
CA THR A 41 24.78 -16.45 15.77
C THR A 41 24.08 -15.24 16.42
N ALA A 42 24.81 -14.15 16.70
CA ALA A 42 24.28 -12.98 17.37
C ALA A 42 23.89 -11.87 16.37
N CYS A 43 22.69 -12.01 15.79
CA CYS A 43 21.72 -10.94 15.51
C CYS A 43 20.65 -11.47 14.55
N THR A 44 19.83 -12.41 14.99
CA THR A 44 18.55 -12.62 14.30
C THR A 44 17.74 -11.34 14.51
N PRO A 45 17.39 -10.58 13.46
CA PRO A 45 16.62 -9.35 13.62
C PRO A 45 15.27 -9.68 14.27
N ALA A 46 14.78 -8.78 15.12
CA ALA A 46 13.47 -8.94 15.74
C ALA A 46 12.39 -9.23 14.67
N PRO A 47 11.44 -10.14 14.94
CA PRO A 47 10.39 -10.42 13.99
C PRO A 47 9.51 -9.19 13.80
N LEU A 48 9.13 -8.90 12.54
CA LEU A 48 8.18 -7.81 12.22
C LEU A 48 6.81 -8.02 12.89
N MET A 49 6.47 -9.27 13.21
CA MET A 49 5.29 -9.63 13.99
C MET A 49 5.78 -10.21 15.32
N ALA A 50 5.80 -9.38 16.36
CA ALA A 50 6.14 -9.83 17.70
C ALA A 50 5.03 -10.76 18.26
N TYR A 51 5.41 -11.65 19.16
CA TYR A 51 4.44 -12.44 19.93
C TYR A 51 3.57 -11.50 20.77
N SER A 52 2.25 -11.70 20.72
CA SER A 52 1.27 -10.98 21.52
C SER A 52 0.02 -11.84 21.73
N THR A 53 -0.63 -11.66 22.87
CA THR A 53 -1.92 -12.26 23.20
C THR A 53 -3.11 -11.32 22.96
N ASP A 54 -2.84 -10.10 22.47
CA ASP A 54 -3.85 -9.04 22.31
C ASP A 54 -4.48 -9.02 20.91
N THR A 55 -4.01 -9.90 20.01
CA THR A 55 -4.57 -10.03 18.66
C THR A 55 -5.88 -10.81 18.75
N PRO A 56 -6.97 -10.35 18.09
CA PRO A 56 -8.22 -11.09 18.10
C PRO A 56 -8.05 -12.42 17.35
N PRO A 57 -8.95 -13.41 17.52
CA PRO A 57 -8.93 -14.62 16.69
C PRO A 57 -9.03 -14.26 15.21
N LEU A 58 -8.06 -14.71 14.40
CA LEU A 58 -7.97 -14.42 12.98
C LEU A 58 -7.83 -15.69 12.18
N VAL A 59 -8.35 -15.67 10.95
CA VAL A 59 -8.13 -16.71 9.95
C VAL A 59 -7.84 -16.05 8.61
N LEU A 60 -6.86 -16.56 7.88
CA LEU A 60 -6.63 -16.20 6.48
C LEU A 60 -7.50 -17.10 5.60
N VAL A 61 -8.48 -16.51 4.94
CA VAL A 61 -9.43 -17.21 4.07
C VAL A 61 -9.41 -16.63 2.65
N PRO A 62 -9.86 -17.40 1.62
CA PRO A 62 -10.15 -16.82 0.32
C PRO A 62 -11.11 -15.63 0.42
N ALA A 63 -10.94 -14.62 -0.43
CA ALA A 63 -11.71 -13.37 -0.38
C ALA A 63 -13.24 -13.61 -0.36
N SER A 64 -13.73 -14.59 -1.12
CA SER A 64 -15.16 -14.96 -1.16
C SER A 64 -15.71 -15.42 0.20
N GLN A 65 -14.89 -16.05 1.04
CA GLN A 65 -15.29 -16.45 2.40
C GLN A 65 -15.31 -15.27 3.38
N ALA A 66 -14.62 -14.16 3.06
CA ALA A 66 -14.68 -12.90 3.79
C ALA A 66 -15.81 -11.96 3.28
N GLY A 67 -16.75 -12.50 2.48
CA GLY A 67 -17.86 -11.75 1.90
C GLY A 67 -17.45 -10.81 0.77
N VAL A 68 -16.22 -10.90 0.27
CA VAL A 68 -15.74 -10.04 -0.82
C VAL A 68 -16.28 -10.53 -2.15
N GLN A 69 -16.86 -9.60 -2.92
CA GLN A 69 -17.39 -9.87 -4.25
C GLN A 69 -16.28 -9.72 -5.29
N ASP A 70 -16.08 -10.73 -6.13
CA ASP A 70 -15.07 -10.68 -7.19
C ASP A 70 -15.60 -9.94 -8.42
N GLN A 71 -15.19 -8.68 -8.57
CA GLN A 71 -15.59 -7.82 -9.70
C GLN A 71 -14.42 -7.52 -10.64
N ARG A 72 -13.33 -8.29 -10.53
CA ARG A 72 -12.07 -8.04 -11.25
C ARG A 72 -12.25 -8.06 -12.76
N ALA A 73 -13.07 -8.98 -13.26
CA ALA A 73 -13.31 -9.12 -14.69
C ALA A 73 -13.95 -7.86 -15.28
N ARG A 74 -14.99 -7.32 -14.63
CA ARG A 74 -15.68 -6.12 -15.14
C ARG A 74 -14.80 -4.88 -15.03
N PHE A 75 -14.09 -4.72 -13.91
CA PHE A 75 -13.15 -3.61 -13.76
C PHE A 75 -12.03 -3.67 -14.81
N ARG A 76 -11.48 -4.86 -15.10
CA ARG A 76 -10.50 -5.05 -16.18
C ARG A 76 -11.06 -4.61 -17.52
N GLU A 77 -12.28 -5.01 -17.89
CA GLU A 77 -12.90 -4.56 -19.14
C GLU A 77 -12.97 -3.02 -19.24
N ILE A 78 -13.42 -2.36 -18.17
CA ILE A 78 -13.52 -0.90 -18.10
C ILE A 78 -12.13 -0.27 -18.26
N PHE A 79 -11.17 -0.71 -17.46
CA PHE A 79 -9.82 -0.14 -17.45
C PHE A 79 -9.08 -0.37 -18.77
N CYS A 80 -9.13 -1.57 -19.35
CA CYS A 80 -8.52 -1.84 -20.66
C CYS A 80 -9.16 -0.98 -21.76
N SER A 81 -10.50 -0.84 -21.75
CA SER A 81 -11.20 -0.02 -22.75
C SER A 81 -10.79 1.45 -22.67
N ILE A 82 -10.58 1.99 -21.46
CA ILE A 82 -10.06 3.35 -21.26
C ILE A 82 -8.63 3.46 -21.77
N LEU A 83 -7.75 2.52 -21.40
CA LEU A 83 -6.36 2.51 -21.86
C LEU A 83 -6.25 2.52 -23.38
N ASP A 84 -7.05 1.69 -24.06
CA ASP A 84 -7.06 1.62 -25.52
C ASP A 84 -7.62 2.89 -26.15
N ALA A 85 -8.73 3.41 -25.63
CA ALA A 85 -9.41 4.58 -26.19
C ALA A 85 -8.73 5.92 -25.87
N ARG A 86 -7.78 5.96 -24.94
CA ARG A 86 -7.07 7.18 -24.50
C ARG A 86 -5.56 7.08 -24.68
N ARG A 87 -5.07 6.03 -25.34
CA ARG A 87 -3.64 5.70 -25.46
C ARG A 87 -2.74 6.87 -25.86
N SER A 88 -3.20 7.73 -26.77
CA SER A 88 -2.41 8.88 -27.27
C SER A 88 -2.22 9.99 -26.24
N ASP A 89 -3.13 10.09 -25.26
CA ASP A 89 -3.25 11.25 -24.38
C ASP A 89 -2.85 10.91 -22.94
N LEU A 90 -2.75 9.62 -22.61
CA LEU A 90 -2.43 9.13 -21.28
C LEU A 90 -0.92 9.21 -20.99
N PRO A 91 -0.50 9.94 -19.94
CA PRO A 91 0.86 9.83 -19.45
C PRO A 91 1.11 8.44 -18.86
N ASP A 92 2.36 7.96 -18.97
CA ASP A 92 2.79 6.65 -18.47
C ASP A 92 1.93 5.47 -18.97
N TYR A 93 1.41 5.56 -20.20
CA TYR A 93 0.67 4.46 -20.81
C TYR A 93 1.47 3.16 -20.73
N ARG A 94 0.76 2.07 -20.38
CA ARG A 94 1.25 0.70 -20.52
C ARG A 94 0.09 -0.21 -20.92
N PRO A 95 0.38 -1.34 -21.59
CA PRO A 95 -0.63 -2.33 -21.93
C PRO A 95 -1.43 -2.80 -20.70
N CYS A 96 -2.71 -3.09 -20.89
CA CYS A 96 -3.60 -3.46 -19.78
C CYS A 96 -3.11 -4.71 -19.02
N GLU A 97 -2.57 -5.70 -19.73
CA GLU A 97 -2.01 -6.92 -19.13
C GLU A 97 -0.73 -6.67 -18.33
N GLU A 98 -0.03 -5.56 -18.56
CA GLU A 98 1.11 -5.12 -17.75
C GLU A 98 0.68 -4.22 -16.60
N ALA A 99 -0.47 -3.54 -16.71
CA ALA A 99 -1.01 -2.66 -15.68
C ALA A 99 -1.77 -3.42 -14.58
N LEU A 100 -2.44 -4.53 -14.92
CA LEU A 100 -3.23 -5.33 -13.98
C LEU A 100 -2.68 -6.74 -13.82
N THR A 101 -2.35 -7.14 -12.60
CA THR A 101 -1.90 -8.49 -12.27
C THR A 101 -3.08 -9.48 -12.26
N ARG A 102 -2.93 -10.62 -12.93
CA ARG A 102 -3.87 -11.74 -12.82
C ARG A 102 -3.50 -12.60 -11.61
N VAL A 103 -4.43 -12.73 -10.66
CA VAL A 103 -4.22 -13.50 -9.43
C VAL A 103 -5.22 -14.66 -9.36
N GLY A 104 -4.71 -15.88 -9.30
CA GLY A 104 -5.55 -17.08 -9.33
C GLY A 104 -6.44 -17.14 -10.58
N SER A 105 -7.61 -17.77 -10.45
CA SER A 105 -8.63 -17.76 -11.50
C SER A 105 -9.40 -16.44 -11.46
N GLU A 106 -9.11 -15.54 -12.40
CA GLU A 106 -9.92 -14.36 -12.65
C GLU A 106 -11.09 -14.72 -13.58
N PRO A 107 -12.34 -14.33 -13.28
CA PRO A 107 -13.46 -14.60 -14.16
C PRO A 107 -13.25 -14.00 -15.56
N GLY A 108 -13.89 -14.60 -16.57
CA GLY A 108 -13.96 -13.99 -17.90
C GLY A 108 -14.72 -12.66 -17.86
N GLY A 109 -14.40 -11.77 -18.80
CA GLY A 109 -15.11 -10.51 -18.99
C GLY A 109 -16.62 -10.71 -19.19
N THR A 110 -17.41 -9.69 -18.83
CA THR A 110 -18.86 -9.71 -18.99
C THR A 110 -19.33 -9.53 -20.44
N GLY A 111 -18.47 -9.01 -21.32
CA GLY A 111 -18.79 -8.64 -22.71
C GLY A 111 -19.69 -7.42 -22.85
N LYS A 112 -20.08 -6.76 -21.74
CA LYS A 112 -20.91 -5.56 -21.77
C LYS A 112 -20.10 -4.39 -22.34
N SER A 113 -20.77 -3.55 -23.13
CA SER A 113 -20.19 -2.28 -23.59
C SER A 113 -19.68 -1.45 -22.41
N VAL A 114 -18.57 -0.76 -22.60
CA VAL A 114 -18.01 0.19 -21.63
C VAL A 114 -18.39 1.60 -22.07
N GLU A 115 -19.14 2.30 -21.23
CA GLU A 115 -19.51 3.69 -21.47
C GLU A 115 -18.28 4.59 -21.29
N LEU A 116 -17.72 5.11 -22.39
CA LEU A 116 -16.54 5.99 -22.40
C LEU A 116 -16.89 7.49 -22.60
N GLY A 117 -18.18 7.81 -22.66
CA GLY A 117 -18.69 9.18 -22.79
C GLY A 117 -18.70 9.96 -21.46
N GLN A 118 -19.52 11.01 -21.41
CA GLN A 118 -19.75 11.83 -20.22
C GLN A 118 -20.43 11.02 -19.09
N SER A 119 -20.00 11.25 -17.85
CA SER A 119 -20.64 10.74 -16.64
C SER A 119 -22.08 11.23 -16.54
N LYS A 120 -22.98 10.32 -16.14
CA LYS A 120 -24.39 10.61 -15.90
C LYS A 120 -24.61 11.05 -14.45
N ARG A 121 -23.87 10.47 -13.50
CA ARG A 121 -23.99 10.78 -12.06
C ARG A 121 -23.08 11.92 -11.60
N ARG A 122 -22.04 12.26 -12.37
CA ARG A 122 -21.03 13.28 -12.07
C ARG A 122 -20.41 13.08 -10.70
N LEU A 123 -19.88 11.88 -10.46
CA LEU A 123 -19.22 11.51 -9.20
C LEU A 123 -18.01 12.40 -8.95
N ILE A 124 -17.76 12.67 -7.67
CA ILE A 124 -16.61 13.44 -7.19
C ILE A 124 -15.76 12.49 -6.33
N GLY A 125 -14.57 12.14 -6.80
CA GLY A 125 -13.60 11.43 -5.98
C GLY A 125 -13.02 12.37 -4.92
N ALA A 126 -13.05 11.98 -3.65
CA ALA A 126 -12.43 12.72 -2.57
C ALA A 126 -11.33 11.88 -1.93
N VAL A 127 -10.08 12.21 -2.27
CA VAL A 127 -8.90 11.45 -1.85
C VAL A 127 -8.50 11.84 -0.44
N VAL A 128 -8.35 10.83 0.43
CA VAL A 128 -7.66 10.93 1.71
C VAL A 128 -6.35 10.18 1.58
N ALA A 129 -5.24 10.90 1.72
CA ALA A 129 -3.90 10.35 1.53
C ALA A 129 -3.37 9.60 2.76
N GLY A 130 -2.25 8.92 2.58
CA GLY A 130 -1.60 8.11 3.61
C GLY A 130 -0.74 8.90 4.59
N VAL A 131 -0.09 8.15 5.49
CA VAL A 131 0.87 8.68 6.46
C VAL A 131 1.96 9.51 5.76
N GLY A 132 2.27 10.66 6.33
CA GLY A 132 3.34 11.54 5.84
C GLY A 132 3.03 12.35 4.57
N TYR A 133 1.89 12.15 3.89
CA TYR A 133 1.64 12.79 2.58
C TYR A 133 1.70 14.33 2.63
N GLU A 134 1.02 14.95 3.59
CA GLU A 134 1.05 16.41 3.79
C GLU A 134 2.48 16.95 3.99
N CYS A 135 3.36 16.17 4.62
CA CYS A 135 4.73 16.57 4.89
C CYS A 135 5.58 16.74 3.62
N PHE A 136 5.27 16.02 2.54
CA PHE A 136 6.01 16.14 1.29
C PHE A 136 5.17 16.69 0.13
N GLU A 137 3.90 17.03 0.35
CA GLU A 137 2.99 17.53 -0.69
C GLU A 137 3.56 18.76 -1.42
N GLN A 138 4.07 19.73 -0.68
CA GLN A 138 4.65 20.97 -1.24
C GLN A 138 5.93 20.72 -2.03
N TRP A 139 6.69 19.68 -1.67
CA TRP A 139 7.85 19.26 -2.45
C TRP A 139 7.43 18.48 -3.69
N LEU A 140 6.41 17.63 -3.58
CA LEU A 140 5.92 16.81 -4.69
C LEU A 140 5.35 17.67 -5.81
N GLN A 141 4.64 18.76 -5.50
CA GLN A 141 4.02 19.66 -6.49
C GLN A 141 3.28 18.90 -7.60
N ALA A 142 2.41 17.96 -7.20
CA ALA A 142 1.72 17.11 -8.14
C ALA A 142 0.95 17.95 -9.18
N PRO A 143 1.06 17.65 -10.49
CA PRO A 143 0.57 18.53 -11.56
C PRO A 143 -0.96 18.60 -11.68
N GLY A 144 -1.71 17.88 -10.83
CA GLY A 144 -3.17 17.82 -10.89
C GLY A 144 -3.74 17.13 -12.14
N SER A 145 -2.90 16.43 -12.92
CA SER A 145 -3.27 15.84 -14.22
C SER A 145 -4.45 14.87 -14.12
N VAL A 146 -4.58 14.11 -13.04
CA VAL A 146 -5.70 13.19 -12.80
C VAL A 146 -7.02 13.94 -12.68
N ALA A 147 -7.07 15.04 -11.93
CA ALA A 147 -8.29 15.85 -11.80
C ALA A 147 -8.65 16.52 -13.14
N ILE A 148 -7.65 17.02 -13.87
CA ILE A 148 -7.84 17.61 -15.21
C ILE A 148 -8.42 16.57 -16.18
N HIS A 149 -7.88 15.34 -16.18
CA HIS A 149 -8.35 14.23 -16.99
C HIS A 149 -9.81 13.87 -16.66
N LEU A 150 -10.12 13.66 -15.39
CA LEU A 150 -11.45 13.27 -14.92
C LEU A 150 -12.55 14.29 -15.31
N ARG A 151 -12.23 15.59 -15.23
CA ARG A 151 -13.16 16.68 -15.60
C ARG A 151 -13.58 16.64 -17.07
N GLN A 152 -12.76 16.09 -17.96
CA GLN A 152 -13.12 15.93 -19.37
C GLN A 152 -14.28 14.95 -19.56
N PHE A 153 -14.50 14.04 -18.61
CA PHE A 153 -15.53 13.01 -18.67
C PHE A 153 -16.67 13.24 -17.67
N GLY A 154 -16.78 14.44 -17.11
CA GLY A 154 -17.87 14.81 -16.21
C GLY A 154 -17.71 14.33 -14.76
N TYR A 155 -16.52 13.83 -14.40
CA TYR A 155 -16.13 13.54 -13.03
C TYR A 155 -15.35 14.71 -12.42
N ASP A 156 -15.14 14.70 -11.11
CA ASP A 156 -14.18 15.60 -10.46
C ASP A 156 -13.35 14.84 -9.42
N LEU A 157 -12.23 15.42 -9.02
CA LEU A 157 -11.35 14.90 -7.99
C LEU A 157 -10.89 16.02 -7.07
N VAL A 158 -11.12 15.82 -5.78
CA VAL A 158 -10.69 16.72 -4.71
C VAL A 158 -9.88 15.95 -3.68
N GLN A 159 -9.15 16.67 -2.85
CA GLN A 159 -8.40 16.11 -1.73
C GLN A 159 -9.04 16.57 -0.42
N ILE A 160 -9.29 15.62 0.48
CA ILE A 160 -9.60 15.92 1.87
C ILE A 160 -8.29 15.88 2.62
N LYS A 161 -7.84 17.06 3.09
CA LYS A 161 -6.64 17.18 3.90
C LYS A 161 -6.91 16.67 5.30
N VAL A 162 -5.98 15.87 5.80
CA VAL A 162 -5.95 15.35 7.16
C VAL A 162 -4.52 15.43 7.67
N ASP A 163 -4.36 15.45 9.00
CA ASP A 163 -3.05 15.47 9.63
C ASP A 163 -2.26 14.21 9.25
N ALA A 164 -1.14 14.40 8.54
CA ALA A 164 -0.37 13.29 8.01
C ALA A 164 0.28 12.37 9.08
N LEU A 165 0.45 12.87 10.31
CA LEU A 165 1.13 12.19 11.41
C LEU A 165 0.21 11.88 12.61
N SER A 166 -1.10 12.11 12.46
CA SER A 166 -2.10 11.79 13.49
C SER A 166 -2.70 10.38 13.36
N SER A 167 -3.38 9.96 14.41
CA SER A 167 -4.20 8.76 14.49
C SER A 167 -5.33 8.76 13.46
N SER A 168 -5.80 7.56 13.10
CA SER A 168 -7.00 7.42 12.27
C SER A 168 -8.24 8.01 12.93
N ALA A 169 -8.35 7.97 14.26
CA ALA A 169 -9.47 8.56 14.98
C ALA A 169 -9.48 10.10 14.90
N ASN A 170 -8.31 10.74 14.89
CA ASN A 170 -8.19 12.17 14.65
C ASN A 170 -8.54 12.53 13.20
N ASN A 171 -7.95 11.81 12.25
CA ASN A 171 -8.20 12.07 10.83
C ASN A 171 -9.67 11.80 10.47
N ALA A 172 -10.33 10.84 11.13
CA ALA A 172 -11.76 10.61 11.00
C ALA A 172 -12.61 11.83 11.37
N ARG A 173 -12.22 12.59 12.41
CA ARG A 173 -12.88 13.87 12.76
C ARG A 173 -12.75 14.88 11.63
N GLN A 174 -11.54 15.03 11.09
CA GLN A 174 -11.24 15.99 10.03
C GLN A 174 -11.96 15.64 8.73
N ILE A 175 -12.03 14.34 8.38
CA ILE A 175 -12.83 13.85 7.25
C ILE A 175 -14.30 14.21 7.43
N ARG A 176 -14.84 14.00 8.64
CA ARG A 176 -16.23 14.40 8.95
C ARG A 176 -16.43 15.89 8.77
N ASP A 177 -15.54 16.72 9.30
CA ASP A 177 -15.67 18.17 9.21
C ASP A 177 -15.57 18.66 7.76
N ALA A 178 -14.64 18.10 6.98
CA ALA A 178 -14.50 18.40 5.55
C ALA A 178 -15.76 18.02 4.76
N ILE A 179 -16.32 16.83 4.97
CA ILE A 179 -17.56 16.40 4.28
C ILE A 179 -18.76 17.28 4.67
N MET A 180 -18.87 17.66 5.95
CA MET A 180 -19.95 18.53 6.41
C MET A 180 -19.82 19.96 5.86
N ALA A 181 -18.61 20.42 5.56
CA ALA A 181 -18.36 21.71 4.92
C ALA A 181 -18.60 21.71 3.40
N MET A 182 -18.65 20.53 2.76
CA MET A 182 -18.96 20.44 1.33
C MET A 182 -20.45 20.75 1.05
N PRO A 183 -20.76 21.36 -0.12
CA PRO A 183 -22.14 21.63 -0.51
C PRO A 183 -23.03 20.38 -0.49
N ALA A 184 -24.27 20.57 -0.01
CA ALA A 184 -25.31 19.56 0.00
C ALA A 184 -26.15 19.69 -1.28
N ASP A 185 -25.71 19.10 -2.39
CA ASP A 185 -26.51 19.17 -3.60
C ASP A 185 -27.78 18.32 -3.48
N ALA A 186 -28.86 18.79 -4.12
CA ALA A 186 -30.07 18.00 -4.23
C ALA A 186 -29.83 16.74 -5.08
N GLY A 187 -30.40 15.61 -4.65
CA GLY A 187 -30.33 14.33 -5.36
C GLY A 187 -29.47 13.28 -4.65
N PRO A 188 -29.18 12.15 -5.33
CA PRO A 188 -28.36 11.08 -4.77
C PRO A 188 -26.93 11.58 -4.47
N PRO A 189 -26.27 11.05 -3.42
CA PRO A 189 -24.90 11.43 -3.10
C PRO A 189 -23.96 11.14 -4.27
N ARG A 190 -22.98 12.03 -4.45
CA ARG A 190 -21.98 11.98 -5.53
C ARG A 190 -20.55 11.77 -5.04
N LEU A 191 -20.31 11.91 -3.74
CA LEU A 191 -18.97 11.85 -3.16
C LEU A 191 -18.51 10.40 -3.03
N VAL A 192 -17.41 10.06 -3.69
CA VAL A 192 -16.73 8.78 -3.55
C VAL A 192 -15.46 9.01 -2.73
N LEU A 193 -15.43 8.51 -1.50
CA LEU A 193 -14.24 8.65 -0.65
C LEU A 193 -13.18 7.65 -1.11
N ILE A 194 -11.97 8.11 -1.40
CA ILE A 194 -10.87 7.27 -1.90
C ILE A 194 -9.73 7.31 -0.88
N GLY A 195 -9.58 6.24 -0.12
CA GLY A 195 -8.52 6.12 0.88
C GLY A 195 -7.28 5.47 0.31
N TYR A 196 -6.21 6.25 0.17
CA TYR A 196 -4.90 5.74 -0.21
C TYR A 196 -4.07 5.42 1.03
N SER A 197 -3.51 4.20 1.12
CA SER A 197 -2.64 3.80 2.23
C SER A 197 -3.34 3.96 3.60
N LYS A 198 -2.80 4.74 4.55
CA LYS A 198 -3.47 5.09 5.82
C LYS A 198 -4.81 5.82 5.64
N GLY A 199 -5.03 6.50 4.52
CA GLY A 199 -6.31 7.16 4.27
C GLY A 199 -7.50 6.20 4.22
N ALA A 200 -7.26 4.91 3.89
CA ALA A 200 -8.30 3.88 3.95
C ALA A 200 -8.82 3.66 5.38
N PRO A 201 -8.01 3.25 6.38
CA PRO A 201 -8.49 3.15 7.75
C PRO A 201 -9.02 4.48 8.31
N ASP A 202 -8.49 5.64 7.90
CA ASP A 202 -9.03 6.94 8.32
C ASP A 202 -10.49 7.13 7.87
N ILE A 203 -10.80 6.79 6.61
CA ILE A 203 -12.18 6.82 6.09
C ILE A 203 -13.05 5.77 6.77
N LEU A 204 -12.56 4.54 6.96
CA LEU A 204 -13.34 3.48 7.62
C LEU A 204 -13.73 3.89 9.05
N GLU A 205 -12.79 4.47 9.80
CA GLU A 205 -13.05 5.02 11.13
C GLU A 205 -14.08 6.17 11.08
N ALA A 206 -13.99 7.06 10.09
CA ALA A 206 -14.98 8.12 9.91
C ALA A 206 -16.39 7.58 9.63
N MET A 207 -16.53 6.57 8.76
CA MET A 207 -17.82 5.99 8.42
C MET A 207 -18.47 5.30 9.62
N VAL A 208 -17.67 4.66 10.48
CA VAL A 208 -18.17 4.06 11.72
C VAL A 208 -18.55 5.14 12.74
N ALA A 209 -17.63 6.05 13.04
CA ALA A 209 -17.76 7.01 14.14
C ALA A 209 -18.80 8.12 13.87
N TYR A 210 -19.06 8.46 12.61
CA TYR A 210 -19.91 9.60 12.24
C TYR A 210 -21.06 9.19 11.30
N PRO A 211 -22.17 8.65 11.83
CA PRO A 211 -23.32 8.28 11.01
C PRO A 211 -23.91 9.43 10.16
N GLN A 212 -23.80 10.67 10.64
CA GLN A 212 -24.39 11.85 10.01
C GLN A 212 -23.80 12.20 8.64
N ILE A 213 -22.59 11.74 8.32
CA ILE A 213 -21.94 12.00 7.01
C ILE A 213 -22.27 10.93 5.97
N ARG A 214 -22.83 9.77 6.36
CA ARG A 214 -23.03 8.63 5.44
C ARG A 214 -23.97 8.97 4.30
N SER A 215 -25.01 9.77 4.54
CA SER A 215 -25.94 10.23 3.50
C SER A 215 -25.31 11.16 2.47
N ARG A 216 -24.11 11.69 2.74
CA ARG A 216 -23.32 12.51 1.79
C ARG A 216 -22.42 11.66 0.89
N VAL A 217 -22.20 10.39 1.24
CA VAL A 217 -21.22 9.51 0.60
C VAL A 217 -21.94 8.52 -0.32
N ALA A 218 -21.49 8.44 -1.56
CA ALA A 218 -22.00 7.49 -2.55
C ALA A 218 -21.33 6.11 -2.40
N ALA A 219 -20.03 6.11 -2.11
CA ALA A 219 -19.18 4.93 -2.07
C ALA A 219 -17.86 5.21 -1.35
N VAL A 220 -17.17 4.14 -0.94
CA VAL A 220 -15.82 4.16 -0.37
C VAL A 220 -14.90 3.23 -1.16
N ILE A 221 -13.75 3.72 -1.62
CA ILE A 221 -12.71 2.93 -2.28
C ILE A 221 -11.46 2.90 -1.39
N SER A 222 -11.00 1.70 -1.03
CA SER A 222 -9.64 1.46 -0.51
C SER A 222 -8.70 1.25 -1.69
N ALA A 223 -7.67 2.08 -1.83
CA ALA A 223 -6.66 1.98 -2.89
C ALA A 223 -5.28 1.81 -2.26
N ALA A 224 -4.71 0.59 -2.35
CA ALA A 224 -3.55 0.20 -1.55
C ALA A 224 -3.69 0.52 -0.05
N GLY A 225 -4.90 0.40 0.48
CA GLY A 225 -5.22 0.81 1.84
C GLY A 225 -4.51 -0.06 2.88
N SER A 226 -4.13 0.49 4.02
CA SER A 226 -3.61 -0.31 5.15
C SER A 226 -4.75 -0.80 6.04
N VAL A 227 -5.70 -1.56 5.46
CA VAL A 227 -6.94 -1.98 6.13
C VAL A 227 -6.66 -2.92 7.30
N GLY A 228 -5.88 -3.97 7.06
CA GLY A 228 -5.38 -4.91 8.06
C GLY A 228 -4.10 -4.41 8.77
N GLY A 229 -3.61 -3.22 8.42
CA GLY A 229 -2.34 -2.66 8.87
C GLY A 229 -1.14 -3.16 8.08
N SER A 230 0.05 -2.71 8.47
CA SER A 230 1.32 -3.14 7.88
C SER A 230 2.29 -3.61 8.96
N ALA A 231 2.89 -4.78 8.78
CA ALA A 231 3.91 -5.29 9.69
C ALA A 231 5.15 -4.38 9.80
N LEU A 232 5.38 -3.49 8.81
CA LEU A 232 6.43 -2.47 8.89
C LEU A 232 6.20 -1.48 10.04
N ALA A 233 4.94 -1.21 10.40
CA ALA A 233 4.59 -0.30 11.48
C ALA A 233 4.95 -0.81 12.89
N ASN A 234 5.30 -2.10 13.01
CA ASN A 234 5.81 -2.68 14.25
C ASN A 234 7.32 -2.45 14.42
N ASP A 235 8.03 -2.15 13.33
CA ASP A 235 9.46 -1.81 13.30
C ASP A 235 9.67 -0.29 13.16
N ALA A 236 8.59 0.47 13.39
CA ALA A 236 8.57 1.92 13.32
C ALA A 236 8.03 2.50 14.63
N GLU A 237 8.62 3.63 15.02
CA GLU A 237 8.18 4.45 16.13
C GLU A 237 7.70 5.81 15.64
N GLN A 238 6.77 6.42 16.38
CA GLN A 238 6.18 7.70 15.98
C GLN A 238 7.24 8.78 15.79
N TYR A 239 8.26 8.85 16.66
CA TYR A 239 9.32 9.86 16.51
C TYR A 239 10.06 9.76 15.17
N GLN A 240 10.12 8.57 14.56
CA GLN A 240 10.73 8.39 13.24
C GLN A 240 9.83 8.96 12.14
N ALA A 241 8.51 8.80 12.27
CA ALA A 241 7.54 9.45 11.39
C ALA A 241 7.56 10.97 11.54
N ASP A 242 7.73 11.47 12.77
CA ASP A 242 7.84 12.90 13.06
C ASP A 242 9.06 13.57 12.42
N LEU A 243 10.09 12.81 12.02
CA LEU A 243 11.19 13.35 11.23
C LEU A 243 10.74 13.87 9.86
N LEU A 244 9.58 13.41 9.34
CA LEU A 244 9.03 13.90 8.07
C LEU A 244 8.64 15.38 8.12
N ARG A 245 8.44 15.97 9.30
CA ARG A 245 8.21 17.42 9.46
C ARG A 245 9.44 18.25 9.08
N HIS A 246 10.60 17.61 8.96
CA HIS A 246 11.84 18.25 8.50
C HIS A 246 12.11 17.99 7.01
N PHE A 247 11.18 17.34 6.31
CA PHE A 247 11.28 17.16 4.86
C PHE A 247 11.23 18.53 4.16
N PRO A 248 11.94 18.72 3.02
CA PRO A 248 11.94 19.99 2.32
C PRO A 248 10.53 20.52 2.03
N GLY A 249 10.21 21.72 2.49
CA GLY A 249 8.90 22.34 2.28
C GLY A 249 7.74 21.75 3.10
N ALA A 250 8.04 20.92 4.12
CA ALA A 250 7.00 20.33 4.96
C ALA A 250 6.16 21.39 5.68
N THR A 251 4.84 21.20 5.64
CA THR A 251 3.85 22.03 6.36
C THR A 251 3.05 21.23 7.38
N CYS A 252 3.39 19.96 7.58
CA CYS A 252 2.69 19.08 8.50
C CYS A 252 3.20 19.24 9.94
N ASP A 253 2.33 19.01 10.91
CA ASP A 253 2.66 18.94 12.33
C ASP A 253 2.65 17.48 12.84
N SER A 254 3.11 17.26 14.08
CA SER A 254 3.09 15.93 14.71
C SER A 254 1.66 15.43 14.97
N GLY A 255 0.67 16.33 14.92
CA GLY A 255 -0.71 15.99 15.19
C GLY A 255 -0.89 15.44 16.60
N ASP A 256 -1.66 14.35 16.75
CA ASP A 256 -1.79 13.62 18.02
C ASP A 256 -0.74 12.51 18.22
N GLY A 257 0.22 12.36 17.31
CA GLY A 257 1.27 11.35 17.38
C GLY A 257 0.79 9.90 17.23
N GLY A 258 -0.41 9.67 16.71
CA GLY A 258 -0.99 8.33 16.60
C GLY A 258 -0.87 7.65 15.22
N ALA A 259 -0.12 8.22 14.27
CA ALA A 259 -0.08 7.71 12.90
C ALA A 259 0.51 6.30 12.81
N ILE A 260 1.68 6.07 13.41
CA ILE A 260 2.33 4.75 13.35
C ILE A 260 1.52 3.72 14.14
N ASN A 261 0.91 4.08 15.26
CA ASN A 261 0.05 3.15 15.99
C ASN A 261 -1.18 2.73 15.15
N SER A 262 -1.75 3.66 14.39
CA SER A 262 -2.82 3.40 13.42
C SER A 262 -2.35 2.52 12.23
N LEU A 263 -1.04 2.47 12.02
CA LEU A 263 -0.26 1.51 11.24
C LEU A 263 -0.47 0.02 11.52
N ARG A 264 -0.50 -0.27 12.82
CA ARG A 264 -0.08 -1.56 13.35
C ARG A 264 -1.13 -2.63 13.09
N PRO A 265 -0.74 -3.84 12.68
CA PRO A 265 -1.69 -4.93 12.45
C PRO A 265 -2.55 -5.23 13.67
N ALA A 266 -1.98 -5.21 14.88
CA ALA A 266 -2.73 -5.41 16.12
C ALA A 266 -3.83 -4.36 16.28
N THR A 267 -3.51 -3.07 16.09
CA THR A 267 -4.48 -1.97 16.18
C THR A 267 -5.59 -2.11 15.14
N ARG A 268 -5.24 -2.37 13.88
CA ARG A 268 -6.22 -2.47 12.77
C ARG A 268 -7.12 -3.69 12.90
N LYS A 269 -6.56 -4.85 13.21
CA LYS A 269 -7.33 -6.09 13.34
C LYS A 269 -8.23 -6.06 14.57
N ASN A 270 -7.78 -5.48 15.69
CA ASN A 270 -8.66 -5.22 16.84
C ASN A 270 -9.78 -4.24 16.49
N TRP A 271 -9.47 -3.16 15.78
CA TRP A 271 -10.49 -2.20 15.37
C TRP A 271 -11.56 -2.85 14.49
N LEU A 272 -11.17 -3.62 13.46
CA LEU A 272 -12.11 -4.36 12.60
C LEU A 272 -12.95 -5.38 13.38
N ALA A 273 -12.38 -6.06 14.38
CA ALA A 273 -13.11 -7.01 15.21
C ALA A 273 -14.18 -6.35 16.09
N GLN A 274 -13.99 -5.08 16.47
CA GLN A 274 -14.87 -4.34 17.37
C GLN A 274 -15.86 -3.44 16.64
N ASN A 275 -15.63 -3.17 15.35
CA ASN A 275 -16.37 -2.17 14.59
C ASN A 275 -16.90 -2.76 13.28
N ARG A 276 -18.21 -3.02 13.25
CA ARG A 276 -18.89 -3.44 12.02
C ARG A 276 -18.99 -2.25 11.06
N LEU A 277 -18.53 -2.44 9.82
CA LEU A 277 -18.69 -1.43 8.78
C LEU A 277 -20.18 -1.20 8.43
N PRO A 278 -20.62 0.06 8.26
CA PRO A 278 -21.99 0.39 7.87
C PRO A 278 -22.40 -0.32 6.57
N SER A 279 -23.46 -1.14 6.60
CA SER A 279 -23.90 -1.96 5.46
C SER A 279 -24.66 -1.17 4.39
N GLU A 280 -25.08 0.05 4.69
CA GLU A 280 -25.74 0.96 3.76
C GLU A 280 -24.78 1.59 2.73
N LEU A 281 -23.47 1.45 2.93
CA LEU A 281 -22.44 1.98 2.03
C LEU A 281 -21.86 0.86 1.15
N ASN A 282 -21.49 1.24 -0.08
CA ASN A 282 -20.75 0.36 -0.98
C ASN A 282 -19.25 0.57 -0.79
N TYR A 283 -18.54 -0.51 -0.50
CA TYR A 283 -17.08 -0.52 -0.35
C TYR A 283 -16.44 -1.23 -1.52
N TYR A 284 -15.33 -0.69 -1.99
CA TYR A 284 -14.53 -1.25 -3.07
C TYR A 284 -13.07 -1.34 -2.64
N SER A 285 -12.38 -2.39 -3.08
CA SER A 285 -10.95 -2.58 -2.83
C SER A 285 -10.18 -2.66 -4.14
N LEU A 286 -9.18 -1.79 -4.27
CA LEU A 286 -8.19 -1.79 -5.33
C LEU A 286 -6.84 -2.14 -4.70
N VAL A 287 -6.32 -3.33 -5.00
CA VAL A 287 -5.18 -3.91 -4.30
C VAL A 287 -3.93 -3.78 -5.17
N THR A 288 -2.86 -3.19 -4.67
CA THR A 288 -1.55 -3.20 -5.32
C THR A 288 -0.90 -4.57 -5.15
N PHE A 289 -0.44 -5.12 -6.28
CA PHE A 289 0.19 -6.43 -6.40
C PHE A 289 1.23 -6.35 -7.52
N PRO A 290 2.35 -5.64 -7.28
CA PRO A 290 3.41 -5.54 -8.26
C PRO A 290 4.11 -6.89 -8.46
N GLN A 291 4.57 -7.13 -9.68
CA GLN A 291 5.62 -8.12 -9.90
C GLN A 291 6.91 -7.67 -9.17
N PRO A 292 7.78 -8.59 -8.72
CA PRO A 292 8.96 -8.23 -7.93
C PRO A 292 9.92 -7.22 -8.60
N ASP A 293 9.98 -7.23 -9.92
CA ASP A 293 10.76 -6.30 -10.75
C ASP A 293 10.10 -4.92 -10.92
N HIS A 294 8.80 -4.81 -10.63
CA HIS A 294 8.02 -3.58 -10.61
C HIS A 294 8.03 -2.87 -9.24
N ILE A 295 8.99 -3.22 -8.37
CA ILE A 295 9.28 -2.50 -7.12
C ILE A 295 10.39 -1.46 -7.37
N SER A 296 10.09 -0.18 -7.12
CA SER A 296 11.08 0.90 -7.16
C SER A 296 12.29 0.61 -6.26
N ALA A 297 13.50 0.95 -6.72
CA ALA A 297 14.75 0.63 -6.01
C ALA A 297 14.76 1.10 -4.55
N VAL A 298 14.27 2.31 -4.26
CA VAL A 298 14.16 2.87 -2.90
C VAL A 298 13.24 2.06 -1.98
N LEU A 299 12.28 1.33 -2.55
CA LEU A 299 11.28 0.56 -1.83
C LEU A 299 11.67 -0.92 -1.63
N LYS A 300 12.79 -1.37 -2.21
CA LYS A 300 13.23 -2.77 -2.11
C LYS A 300 13.49 -3.21 -0.67
N SER A 301 13.98 -2.32 0.19
CA SER A 301 14.26 -2.67 1.59
C SER A 301 12.98 -3.03 2.34
N SER A 302 11.93 -2.22 2.23
CA SER A 302 10.64 -2.47 2.89
C SER A 302 9.91 -3.66 2.23
N TYR A 303 9.98 -3.80 0.91
CA TYR A 303 9.52 -4.99 0.20
C TYR A 303 10.17 -6.28 0.75
N ASN A 304 11.50 -6.29 0.89
CA ASN A 304 12.24 -7.45 1.39
C ASN A 304 11.92 -7.78 2.85
N LYS A 305 11.64 -6.75 3.68
CA LYS A 305 11.16 -6.95 5.04
C LYS A 305 9.80 -7.67 5.04
N LEU A 306 8.83 -7.16 4.29
CA LEU A 306 7.50 -7.79 4.18
C LEU A 306 7.55 -9.18 3.51
N ALA A 307 8.46 -9.39 2.56
CA ALA A 307 8.65 -10.68 1.88
C ALA A 307 9.09 -11.81 2.82
N ARG A 308 9.58 -11.50 4.03
CA ARG A 308 9.81 -12.50 5.09
C ARG A 308 8.52 -13.06 5.68
N ILE A 309 7.40 -12.36 5.50
CA ILE A 309 6.04 -12.78 5.85
C ILE A 309 5.34 -13.28 4.59
N ASP A 310 5.25 -12.44 3.56
CA ASP A 310 4.66 -12.76 2.26
C ASP A 310 5.23 -11.84 1.16
N ALA A 311 5.77 -12.43 0.09
CA ALA A 311 6.39 -11.69 -1.02
C ALA A 311 5.38 -10.95 -1.92
N ARG A 312 4.07 -11.19 -1.72
CA ARG A 312 2.99 -10.51 -2.43
C ARG A 312 2.61 -9.22 -1.70
N ASN A 313 3.48 -8.23 -1.80
CA ASN A 313 3.31 -6.92 -1.17
C ASN A 313 3.78 -5.81 -2.11
N ASP A 314 3.29 -4.61 -1.86
CA ASP A 314 3.59 -3.44 -2.69
C ASP A 314 4.74 -2.58 -2.15
N SER A 315 5.59 -3.18 -1.28
CA SER A 315 6.61 -2.56 -0.42
C SER A 315 6.11 -1.88 0.86
N GLN A 316 4.81 -1.68 1.05
CA GLN A 316 4.26 -1.07 2.26
C GLN A 316 3.19 -1.94 2.91
N VAL A 317 2.38 -2.66 2.15
CA VAL A 317 1.26 -3.47 2.64
C VAL A 317 1.18 -4.80 1.88
N ILE A 318 0.95 -5.89 2.60
CA ILE A 318 0.72 -7.23 2.00
C ILE A 318 -0.68 -7.25 1.38
N PHE A 319 -0.84 -7.91 0.22
CA PHE A 319 -2.06 -7.82 -0.59
C PHE A 319 -3.37 -8.13 0.16
N TYR A 320 -3.37 -9.10 1.08
CA TYR A 320 -4.57 -9.47 1.85
C TYR A 320 -4.90 -8.46 2.97
N ASP A 321 -3.92 -7.68 3.45
CA ASP A 321 -4.14 -6.62 4.44
C ASP A 321 -4.63 -5.31 3.77
N GLN A 322 -4.78 -5.28 2.44
CA GLN A 322 -5.32 -4.13 1.70
C GLN A 322 -6.83 -4.16 1.48
N MET A 323 -7.44 -5.32 1.72
CA MET A 323 -8.82 -5.60 1.33
C MET A 323 -9.79 -5.25 2.45
N VAL A 324 -10.83 -4.48 2.11
CA VAL A 324 -11.95 -4.20 3.02
C VAL A 324 -12.86 -5.44 3.08
N PRO A 325 -13.14 -6.01 4.27
CA PRO A 325 -14.08 -7.13 4.40
C PRO A 325 -15.46 -6.79 3.83
N GLY A 326 -16.09 -7.71 3.11
CA GLY A 326 -17.40 -7.48 2.49
C GLY A 326 -17.43 -6.53 1.28
N SER A 327 -16.28 -6.02 0.83
CA SER A 327 -16.21 -5.09 -0.31
C SER A 327 -16.28 -5.79 -1.67
N SER A 328 -16.42 -5.00 -2.74
CA SER A 328 -16.18 -5.45 -4.11
C SER A 328 -14.70 -5.30 -4.48
N LEU A 329 -14.04 -6.41 -4.82
CA LEU A 329 -12.67 -6.41 -5.31
C LEU A 329 -12.64 -5.97 -6.77
N MET A 330 -12.11 -4.76 -7.01
CA MET A 330 -11.96 -4.19 -8.34
C MET A 330 -10.80 -4.81 -9.11
N GLY A 331 -9.65 -5.05 -8.48
CA GLY A 331 -8.49 -5.48 -9.25
C GLY A 331 -7.22 -5.58 -8.44
N TYR A 332 -6.24 -6.24 -9.04
CA TYR A 332 -4.86 -6.27 -8.59
C TYR A 332 -4.01 -5.42 -9.52
N ILE A 333 -3.44 -4.34 -9.00
CA ILE A 333 -2.71 -3.32 -9.76
C ILE A 333 -1.23 -3.69 -9.76
N ASN A 334 -0.62 -3.84 -10.93
CA ASN A 334 0.79 -4.14 -11.09
C ASN A 334 1.66 -2.89 -10.89
N ALA A 335 1.63 -2.34 -9.68
CA ALA A 335 2.32 -1.13 -9.28
C ALA A 335 2.78 -1.25 -7.83
N ASP A 336 3.97 -0.71 -7.51
CA ASP A 336 4.36 -0.50 -6.12
C ASP A 336 3.48 0.56 -5.44
N HIS A 337 3.60 0.68 -4.12
CA HIS A 337 2.76 1.56 -3.31
C HIS A 337 2.78 3.01 -3.82
N TRP A 338 3.95 3.52 -4.24
CA TRP A 338 4.11 4.91 -4.65
C TRP A 338 3.69 5.14 -6.10
N ALA A 339 3.95 4.17 -6.99
CA ALA A 339 3.55 4.23 -8.39
C ALA A 339 2.03 4.43 -8.53
N LEU A 340 1.23 3.88 -7.62
CA LEU A 340 -0.23 4.05 -7.62
C LEU A 340 -0.68 5.52 -7.52
N ALA A 341 -0.07 6.31 -6.65
CA ALA A 341 -0.63 7.62 -6.24
C ALA A 341 0.35 8.79 -6.16
N VAL A 342 1.67 8.55 -6.16
CA VAL A 342 2.70 9.57 -5.93
C VAL A 342 3.57 9.73 -7.19
N PRO A 343 3.32 10.74 -8.05
CA PRO A 343 3.98 10.90 -9.35
C PRO A 343 5.38 11.54 -9.26
N ILE A 344 6.29 10.94 -8.48
CA ILE A 344 7.66 11.45 -8.27
C ILE A 344 8.42 11.53 -9.59
N ALA A 345 8.34 10.52 -10.46
CA ALA A 345 9.09 10.52 -11.73
C ALA A 345 8.65 11.65 -12.70
N ARG A 346 7.43 12.18 -12.53
CA ARG A 346 6.91 13.29 -13.35
C ARG A 346 7.29 14.66 -12.79
N THR A 347 7.62 14.76 -11.51
CA THR A 347 7.87 16.03 -10.82
C THR A 347 9.35 16.25 -10.52
N HIS A 348 10.10 15.16 -10.30
CA HIS A 348 11.52 15.18 -9.95
C HIS A 348 12.31 14.23 -10.85
N SER A 349 12.58 14.66 -12.09
CA SER A 349 13.22 13.84 -13.13
C SER A 349 14.70 13.50 -12.88
N THR A 350 15.31 14.03 -11.83
CA THR A 350 16.74 13.87 -11.49
C THR A 350 16.98 12.73 -10.48
N LEU A 351 17.81 12.90 -9.45
CA LEU A 351 18.25 11.84 -8.53
C LEU A 351 17.10 11.05 -7.88
N ALA A 352 15.95 11.68 -7.65
CA ALA A 352 14.76 11.01 -7.14
C ALA A 352 14.22 9.95 -8.11
N SER A 353 14.19 10.22 -9.42
CA SER A 353 13.76 9.26 -10.44
C SER A 353 14.70 8.05 -10.56
N LEU A 354 16.01 8.26 -10.29
CA LEU A 354 17.01 7.18 -10.28
C LEU A 354 16.78 6.15 -9.17
N LEU A 355 16.04 6.53 -8.10
CA LEU A 355 15.71 5.64 -6.98
C LEU A 355 14.24 5.20 -6.99
N VAL A 356 13.33 6.03 -7.50
CA VAL A 356 11.91 5.70 -7.70
C VAL A 356 11.69 5.16 -9.12
N THR A 357 12.36 4.04 -9.40
CA THR A 357 12.58 3.52 -10.77
C THR A 357 11.34 2.91 -11.43
N GLN A 358 10.29 2.57 -10.67
CA GLN A 358 9.08 1.93 -11.19
C GLN A 358 7.83 2.79 -10.98
N ASN A 359 8.01 4.12 -10.91
CA ASN A 359 6.93 5.05 -10.58
C ASN A 359 5.93 5.32 -11.73
N ALA A 360 6.29 5.05 -12.97
CA ALA A 360 5.41 5.31 -14.11
C ALA A 360 4.16 4.42 -14.02
N TYR A 361 2.97 5.01 -14.03
CA TYR A 361 1.71 4.26 -14.04
C TYR A 361 0.59 5.14 -14.61
N PRO A 362 -0.37 4.59 -15.39
CA PRO A 362 -1.45 5.37 -16.00
C PRO A 362 -2.54 5.74 -14.97
N ARG A 363 -2.20 6.63 -14.04
CA ARG A 363 -3.05 7.07 -12.91
C ARG A 363 -4.34 7.73 -13.37
N GLU A 364 -4.27 8.48 -14.46
CA GLU A 364 -5.40 9.12 -15.12
C GLU A 364 -6.47 8.09 -15.53
N ALA A 365 -6.05 7.05 -16.27
CA ALA A 365 -6.93 5.96 -16.69
C ALA A 365 -7.45 5.16 -15.50
N LEU A 366 -6.62 4.94 -14.48
CA LEU A 366 -7.01 4.18 -13.30
C LEU A 366 -8.10 4.90 -12.50
N ALA A 367 -7.94 6.20 -12.28
CA ALA A 367 -8.92 6.99 -11.56
C ALA A 367 -10.24 7.10 -12.35
N GLU A 368 -10.17 7.23 -13.68
CA GLU A 368 -11.37 7.17 -14.53
C GLU A 368 -12.06 5.80 -14.40
N ALA A 369 -11.31 4.70 -14.46
CA ALA A 369 -11.86 3.35 -14.33
C ALA A 369 -12.54 3.12 -12.98
N MET A 370 -11.93 3.60 -11.89
CA MET A 370 -12.52 3.56 -10.55
C MET A 370 -13.88 4.25 -10.51
N LEU A 371 -13.97 5.48 -11.01
CA LEU A 371 -15.22 6.24 -10.95
C LEU A 371 -16.29 5.70 -11.91
N ARG A 372 -15.91 5.26 -13.11
CA ARG A 372 -16.83 4.59 -14.05
C ARG A 372 -17.37 3.29 -13.48
N PHE A 373 -16.51 2.48 -12.88
CA PHE A 373 -16.91 1.22 -12.25
C PHE A 373 -17.91 1.48 -11.12
N VAL A 374 -17.62 2.42 -10.22
CA VAL A 374 -18.54 2.79 -9.13
C VAL A 374 -19.85 3.35 -9.67
N GLU A 375 -19.82 4.20 -10.68
CA GLU A 375 -21.04 4.74 -11.29
C GLU A 375 -21.91 3.64 -11.90
N GLU A 376 -21.30 2.69 -12.62
CA GLU A 376 -22.00 1.55 -13.20
C GLU A 376 -22.64 0.66 -12.12
N ASP A 377 -21.88 0.34 -11.08
CA ASP A 377 -22.33 -0.51 -9.97
C ASP A 377 -23.47 0.13 -9.18
N LEU A 378 -23.35 1.42 -8.84
CA LEU A 378 -24.41 2.14 -8.14
C LEU A 378 -25.70 2.26 -8.97
N ALA A 379 -25.60 2.32 -10.30
CA ALA A 379 -26.74 2.33 -11.21
C ALA A 379 -27.39 0.94 -11.38
N ALA A 380 -26.66 -0.13 -11.06
CA ALA A 380 -27.20 -1.49 -11.00
C ALA A 380 -27.94 -1.74 -9.68
N SER A 381 -27.39 -1.30 -8.55
CA SER A 381 -27.99 -1.47 -7.20
C SER A 381 -29.20 -0.58 -6.92
N SER A 382 -29.43 0.45 -7.74
CA SER A 382 -30.60 1.35 -7.64
C SER A 382 -31.83 0.84 -8.42
N ARG A 383 -31.70 -0.28 -9.14
CA ARG A 383 -32.79 -0.98 -9.82
C ARG A 383 -33.21 -2.17 -8.98
#